data_AF-A0AB73MWE6-F1
#
_entry.id   AF-A0AB73MWE6-F1
#
_cell.length_a   1.000
_cell.length_b   1.000
_cell.length_c   1.000
_cell.angle_alpha   90.00
_cell.angle_beta   90.00
_cell.angle_gamma   90.00
#
_symmetry.space_group_name_H-M   'P 1'
#
loop_
_entity.id
_entity.type
_entity.pdbx_description
1 polymer ?
#
loop_
_entity_poly.entity_id
_entity_poly.type
_entity_poly.pdbx_seq_one_letter_code
_entity_poly.pdbx_strand_id
1 'polypeptide(L)' 'MDKNLRDSIIWHFRERYSVMKTWEILEWSYPRLKFKEVKEVFDELESQIPKAGIRKKTLAA' A
#
# COMPACT_ATOMS: atom_id res chain seq x y z
N MET A 1 14.28 -3.16 1.60
CA MET A 1 13.21 -4.11 1.22
C MET A 1 13.44 -4.59 -0.20
N ASP A 2 13.21 -5.87 -0.47
CA ASP A 2 13.39 -6.46 -1.81
C ASP A 2 12.43 -5.81 -2.83
N LYS A 3 12.88 -5.59 -4.07
CA LYS A 3 12.05 -4.93 -5.09
C LYS A 3 10.81 -5.77 -5.43
N ASN A 4 10.97 -7.09 -5.50
CA ASN A 4 9.87 -8.01 -5.78
C ASN A 4 8.83 -8.00 -4.66
N LEU A 5 9.29 -8.00 -3.41
CA LEU A 5 8.43 -7.93 -2.24
C LEU A 5 7.62 -6.62 -2.23
N ARG A 6 8.25 -5.47 -2.55
CA ARG A 6 7.55 -4.18 -2.59
C ARG A 6 6.49 -4.16 -3.69
N ASP A 7 6.82 -4.69 -4.87
CA ASP A 7 5.88 -4.78 -5.99
C ASP A 7 4.67 -5.66 -5.65
N SER A 8 4.89 -6.80 -4.99
CA SER A 8 3.79 -7.65 -4.50
C SER A 8 2.89 -6.92 -3.49
N ILE A 9 3.46 -6.16 -2.55
CA ILE A 9 2.66 -5.37 -1.60
C ILE A 9 1.81 -4.31 -2.31
N ILE A 10 2.39 -3.61 -3.29
CA ILE A 10 1.67 -2.62 -4.12
C ILE A 10 0.55 -3.31 -4.91
N TRP A 11 0.81 -4.50 -5.46
CA TRP A 11 -0.18 -5.27 -6.20
C TRP A 11 -1.38 -5.63 -5.30
N HIS A 12 -1.14 -6.17 -4.10
CA HIS A 12 -2.20 -6.48 -3.13
C HIS A 12 -2.96 -5.24 -2.65
N PHE A 13 -2.26 -4.12 -2.47
CA PHE A 13 -2.89 -2.84 -2.15
C PHE A 13 -3.87 -2.38 -3.24
N ARG A 14 -3.48 -2.51 -4.52
CA ARG A 14 -4.36 -2.19 -5.67
C ARG A 14 -5.56 -3.12 -5.77
N GLU A 15 -5.41 -4.38 -5.36
CA GLU A 15 -6.51 -5.34 -5.21
C GLU A 15 -7.43 -5.05 -4.01
N ARG A 16 -7.23 -3.94 -3.29
CA ARG A 16 -8.00 -3.54 -2.10
C ARG A 16 -7.85 -4.52 -0.93
N TYR A 17 -6.75 -5.26 -0.86
CA TYR A 17 -6.50 -6.12 0.30
C TYR A 17 -6.13 -5.26 1.51
N SER A 18 -6.43 -5.75 2.70
CA SER A 18 -5.98 -5.10 3.94
C SER A 18 -4.49 -5.39 4.19
N VAL A 19 -3.84 -4.53 4.98
CA VAL A 19 -2.45 -4.72 5.43
C VAL A 19 -2.25 -6.10 6.04
N MET A 20 -3.18 -6.54 6.91
CA MET A 20 -3.15 -7.83 7.58
C MET A 20 -3.18 -9.00 6.60
N LYS A 21 -4.16 -9.03 5.70
CA LYS A 21 -4.28 -10.06 4.66
C LYS A 21 -3.04 -10.11 3.76
N THR A 22 -2.51 -8.94 3.39
CA THR A 22 -1.30 -8.84 2.54
C THR A 22 -0.08 -9.40 3.26
N TRP A 23 0.09 -9.07 4.55
CA TRP A 23 1.17 -9.61 5.36
C TRP A 23 1.04 -11.12 5.55
N GLU A 24 -0.15 -11.64 5.88
CA GLU A 24 -0.39 -13.07 6.03
C GLU A 24 0.00 -13.83 4.76
N ILE A 25 -0.42 -13.37 3.58
CA ILE A 25 -0.09 -14.01 2.30
C ILE A 25 1.42 -13.99 2.04
N LEU A 26 2.06 -12.84 2.25
CA LEU A 26 3.47 -12.66 1.93
C LEU A 26 4.41 -13.29 2.96
N GLU A 27 3.98 -13.47 4.22
CA GLU A 27 4.76 -14.17 5.24
C GLU A 27 5.11 -15.60 4.82
N TRP A 28 4.17 -16.30 4.15
CA TRP A 28 4.42 -17.66 3.63
C TRP A 28 5.61 -17.73 2.66
N SER A 29 5.79 -16.69 1.84
CA SER A 29 6.89 -16.61 0.86
C SER A 29 8.13 -15.91 1.41
N TYR A 30 7.94 -15.03 2.40
CA TYR A 30 8.97 -14.20 3.00
C TYR A 30 8.91 -14.34 4.53
N PRO A 31 9.48 -15.41 5.12
CA PRO A 31 9.38 -15.69 6.56
C PRO A 31 10.07 -14.66 7.46
N ARG A 32 10.82 -13.71 6.89
CA ARG A 32 11.44 -12.58 7.60
C ARG A 32 10.65 -11.27 7.47
N LEU A 33 9.53 -11.28 6.74
CA LEU A 33 8.72 -10.11 6.49
C LEU A 33 8.05 -9.66 7.78
N LYS A 34 8.37 -8.43 8.22
CA LYS A 34 7.70 -7.86 9.38
C LYS A 34 6.41 -7.18 8.96
N PHE A 35 5.36 -7.37 9.76
CA PHE A 35 4.09 -6.66 9.57
C PHE A 35 4.26 -5.14 9.43
N LYS A 36 5.23 -4.56 10.19
CA LYS A 36 5.56 -3.14 10.12
C LYS A 36 6.01 -2.69 8.72
N GLU A 37 6.77 -3.52 7.98
CA GLU A 37 7.24 -3.19 6.63
C GLU A 37 6.07 -3.12 5.65
N VAL A 38 5.11 -4.05 5.75
CA VAL A 38 3.90 -4.03 4.93
C VAL A 38 3.05 -2.79 5.23
N LYS A 39 2.90 -2.47 6.52
CA LYS A 39 2.17 -1.29 6.97
C LYS A 39 2.81 0.01 6.46
N GLU A 40 4.13 0.12 6.50
CA GLU A 40 4.86 1.32 6.04
C GLU A 40 4.64 1.57 4.55
N VAL A 41 4.69 0.53 3.73
CA VAL A 41 4.40 0.64 2.29
C VAL A 41 2.94 0.98 2.03
N PHE A 42 2.00 0.39 2.78
CA PHE A 42 0.58 0.75 2.68
C PHE A 42 0.33 2.21 3.04
N ASP A 43 0.91 2.70 4.14
CA ASP A 43 0.78 4.10 4.56
C ASP A 43 1.35 5.06 3.52
N GLU A 44 2.51 4.72 2.93
CA GLU A 44 3.12 5.49 1.83
C GLU A 44 2.19 5.53 0.60
N LEU A 45 1.54 4.41 0.26
CA LEU A 45 0.59 4.35 -0.86
C LEU A 45 -0.70 5.11 -0.57
N GLU A 46 -1.24 4.99 0.64
CA GLU A 46 -2.44 5.74 1.07
C GLU A 46 -2.17 7.25 1.13
N SER A 47 -0.97 7.66 1.53
CA SER A 47 -0.52 9.05 1.53
C SER A 47 -0.39 9.61 0.11
N GLN A 48 0.00 8.77 -0.86
CA GLN A 48 0.09 9.12 -2.27
C GLN A 48 -1.26 9.12 -2.99
N ILE A 49 -2.27 8.40 -2.48
CA ILE A 49 -3.63 8.54 -3.01
C ILE A 49 -4.12 9.93 -2.61
N PRO A 50 -4.36 10.84 -3.58
CA PRO A 50 -5.00 12.10 -3.26
C PRO A 50 -6.36 11.77 -2.63
N LYS A 51 -6.55 12.10 -1.34
CA LYS A 51 -7.85 12.02 -0.66
C LYS A 51 -8.84 12.77 -1.55
N ALA A 52 -9.65 12.02 -2.30
CA ALA A 52 -10.65 12.54 -3.23
C ALA A 52 -11.82 13.14 -2.43
N GLY A 53 -11.53 14.18 -1.65
CA GLY A 53 -12.43 14.86 -0.74
C GLY A 53 -12.11 16.35 -0.53
N ILE A 54 -11.02 16.89 -1.10
CA ILE A 54 -10.78 18.34 -1.13
C ILE A 54 -10.17 18.74 -2.49
N ARG A 55 -11.01 18.79 -3.53
CA ARG A 55 -10.78 19.69 -4.66
C ARG A 55 -11.86 20.78 -4.59
N LYS A 56 -11.78 21.64 -3.56
CA LYS A 56 -12.49 22.92 -3.60
C LYS A 56 -11.70 23.87 -4.50
N LYS A 57 -12.38 24.39 -5.54
CA LYS A 57 -12.06 25.62 -6.31
C LYS A 57 -10.77 25.53 -7.14
N THR A 58 -10.69 25.93 -8.42
CA THR A 58 -11.48 26.81 -9.27
C THR A 58 -11.06 26.45 -10.71
N LEU A 59 -11.98 26.12 -11.62
CA LEU A 59 -11.71 26.28 -13.05
C LEU A 59 -12.23 27.67 -13.42
N ALA A 60 -11.30 28.61 -13.54
CA ALA A 60 -11.52 29.91 -14.16
C ALA A 60 -10.82 29.87 -15.51
N ALA A 61 -11.58 30.24 -16.55
CA ALA A 61 -11.22 30.71 -17.89
C ALA A 61 -12.16 30.08 -18.91
#